data_AF-A0A225CNL3-F1
#
_entry.id   AF-A0A225CNL3-F1
#
_cell.length_a   1.000
_cell.length_b   1.000
_cell.length_c   1.000
_cell.angle_alpha   90.00
_cell.angle_beta   90.00
_cell.angle_gamma   90.00
#
_symmetry.space_group_name_H-M   'P 1'
#
loop_
_entity.id
_entity.type
_entity.pdbx_description
1 polymer ?
#
loop_
_entity_poly.entity_id
_entity_poly.type
_entity_poly.pdbx_seq_one_letter_code
_entity_poly.pdbx_strand_id
1 'polypeptide(L)' 'MPERDASGERRPARRSRRASTPPVPGSDPTPQADAHAPAVRAAEDAPQGWGDAPAASDANDDRLRLDRPPHWG' A
#
# COMPACT_ATOMS: atom_id res chain seq x y z
N MET A 1 -4.29 -39.39 7.80
CA MET A 1 -2.82 -39.42 7.89
C MET A 1 -2.35 -40.54 6.99
N PRO A 2 -1.57 -40.23 5.93
CA PRO A 2 -0.11 -40.04 6.00
C PRO A 2 0.34 -38.80 5.18
N GLU A 3 1.58 -38.34 5.03
CA GLU A 3 2.85 -38.32 5.79
C GLU A 3 3.57 -37.05 5.26
N ARG A 4 4.40 -36.39 6.08
CA ARG A 4 5.10 -35.15 5.72
C ARG A 4 6.39 -35.48 4.97
N ASP A 5 6.50 -35.04 3.71
CA ASP A 5 7.77 -35.07 2.98
C ASP A 5 8.77 -34.07 3.60
N ALA A 6 9.82 -34.62 4.19
CA ALA A 6 10.94 -33.90 4.80
C ALA A 6 12.10 -33.80 3.79
N SER A 7 12.04 -32.84 2.88
CA SER A 7 13.21 -32.42 2.09
C SER A 7 13.01 -31.00 1.55
N GLY A 8 12.80 -30.05 2.47
CA GLY A 8 12.86 -28.63 2.15
C GLY A 8 14.32 -28.19 2.08
N GLU A 9 14.94 -28.21 0.89
CA GLU A 9 16.22 -27.52 0.66
C GLU A 9 16.12 -26.11 1.25
N ARG A 10 16.96 -25.81 2.25
CA ARG A 10 17.07 -24.48 2.85
C ARG A 10 17.55 -23.50 1.77
N ARG A 11 16.61 -22.84 1.09
CA ARG A 11 16.93 -21.72 0.21
C ARG A 11 17.74 -20.69 1.01
N PRO A 12 18.88 -20.22 0.50
CA PRO A 12 19.69 -19.23 1.21
C PRO A 12 18.85 -17.99 1.48
N ALA A 13 18.85 -17.53 2.73
CA ALA A 13 18.09 -16.35 3.12
C ALA A 13 18.53 -15.16 2.26
N ARG A 14 17.58 -14.55 1.54
CA ARG A 14 17.86 -13.37 0.71
C ARG A 14 18.32 -12.24 1.62
N ARG A 15 19.59 -11.85 1.52
CA ARG A 15 20.09 -10.64 2.19
C ARG A 15 19.62 -9.41 1.44
N SER A 16 19.18 -8.40 2.18
CA SER A 16 18.93 -7.07 1.63
C SER A 16 20.22 -6.50 1.04
N ARG A 17 20.15 -5.95 -0.17
CA ARG A 17 21.25 -5.20 -0.80
C ARG A 17 21.20 -3.70 -0.46
N ARG A 18 20.20 -3.26 0.30
CA ARG A 18 19.99 -1.85 0.64
C ARG A 18 20.77 -1.49 1.90
N ALA A 19 21.34 -0.29 1.93
CA ALA A 19 21.84 0.31 3.16
C ALA A 19 20.67 0.52 4.13
N SER A 20 20.89 0.19 5.41
CA SER A 20 19.93 0.40 6.49
C SER A 20 20.60 1.28 7.54
N THR A 21 19.88 2.29 8.00
CA THR A 21 20.33 3.14 9.12
C THR A 21 19.75 2.61 10.43
N PRO A 22 20.43 2.83 11.58
CA PRO A 22 19.81 2.58 12.87
C PRO A 22 18.62 3.52 13.09
N PRO A 23 17.59 3.09 13.83
CA PRO A 23 16.50 3.96 14.23
C PRO A 23 17.00 5.08 15.14
N VAL A 24 16.33 6.23 15.10
CA VAL A 24 16.66 7.39 15.96
C VAL A 24 16.32 7.05 17.41
N PRO A 25 17.13 7.47 18.42
CA PRO A 25 16.79 7.27 19.83
C PRO A 25 15.38 7.80 20.17
N GLY A 26 14.59 6.98 20.87
CA GLY A 26 13.19 7.29 21.19
C GLY A 26 12.19 6.94 20.08
N SER A 27 12.64 6.41 18.94
CA SER A 27 11.74 5.86 17.93
C SER A 27 10.99 4.63 18.46
N ASP A 28 9.74 4.49 18.06
CA ASP A 28 8.94 3.29 18.30
C ASP A 28 9.63 2.07 17.66
N PRO A 29 9.94 1.00 18.43
CA PRO A 29 10.54 -0.21 17.88
C PRO A 29 9.58 -1.02 17.01
N THR A 30 8.28 -0.75 17.10
CA THR A 30 7.21 -1.51 16.44
C THR A 30 6.17 -0.60 15.77
N PRO A 31 6.57 0.30 14.85
CA PRO A 31 5.66 1.27 14.24
C PRO A 31 4.53 0.62 13.43
N GLN A 32 4.67 -0.67 13.10
CA GLN A 32 3.69 -1.47 12.36
C GLN A 32 3.13 -2.64 13.19
N ALA A 33 3.34 -2.70 14.51
CA ALA A 33 2.72 -3.76 15.34
C ALA A 33 1.20 -3.78 15.18
N ASP A 34 0.60 -2.60 15.03
CA ASP A 34 -0.83 -2.43 14.77
C ASP A 34 -1.14 -2.24 13.28
N ALA A 35 -0.36 -2.82 12.36
CA ALA A 35 -0.62 -2.73 10.91
C ALA A 35 -2.00 -3.29 10.49
N HIS A 36 -2.66 -4.05 11.38
CA HIS A 36 -4.02 -4.54 11.20
C HIS A 36 -5.09 -3.66 11.86
N ALA A 37 -4.71 -2.63 12.60
CA ALA A 37 -5.65 -1.65 13.10
C ALA A 37 -6.22 -0.83 11.92
N PRO A 38 -7.52 -0.47 11.99
CA PRO A 38 -8.10 0.40 10.97
C PRO A 38 -7.35 1.73 10.96
N ALA A 39 -6.97 2.19 9.77
CA ALA A 39 -6.37 3.51 9.60
C ALA A 39 -7.32 4.58 10.15
N VAL A 40 -6.81 5.43 11.03
CA VAL A 40 -7.58 6.54 11.61
C VAL A 40 -7.48 7.74 10.67
N ARG A 41 -8.63 8.29 10.27
CA ARG A 41 -8.69 9.52 9.48
C ARG A 41 -8.36 10.74 10.32
N ALA A 42 -7.61 11.67 9.74
CA ALA A 42 -7.43 12.99 10.32
C ALA A 42 -8.75 13.78 10.23
N ALA A 43 -8.94 14.79 11.08
CA ALA A 43 -10.19 15.55 11.12
C ALA A 43 -10.40 16.40 9.85
N GLU A 44 -9.30 16.77 9.20
CA GLU A 44 -9.22 17.49 7.95
C GLU A 44 -9.36 16.59 6.70
N ASP A 45 -9.33 15.26 6.86
CA ASP A 45 -9.45 14.35 5.73
C ASP A 45 -10.86 14.38 5.17
N ALA A 46 -10.99 14.95 3.99
CA ALA A 46 -12.24 14.99 3.25
C ALA A 46 -12.49 13.63 2.56
N PRO A 47 -13.69 13.02 2.70
CA PRO A 47 -13.99 11.69 2.14
C PRO A 47 -13.87 11.62 0.61
N GLN A 48 -13.96 12.77 -0.07
CA GLN A 48 -13.86 12.90 -1.52
C GLN A 48 -12.46 12.55 -2.05
N GLY A 49 -11.41 12.76 -1.26
CA GLY A 49 -10.03 12.45 -1.67
C GLY A 49 -9.66 10.97 -1.56
N TRP A 50 -10.48 10.18 -0.86
CA TRP A 50 -10.20 8.78 -0.52
C TRP A 50 -11.08 7.78 -1.28
N GLY A 51 -12.00 8.25 -2.13
CA GLY A 51 -12.88 7.39 -2.93
C GLY A 51 -14.06 6.76 -2.18
N ASP A 52 -14.31 7.16 -0.92
CA ASP A 52 -15.46 6.70 -0.13
C ASP A 52 -16.76 7.40 -0.50
N ALA A 53 -16.67 8.60 -1.07
CA ALA A 53 -17.81 9.21 -1.73
C ALA A 53 -18.04 8.47 -3.06
N PRO A 54 -19.30 8.17 -3.44
CA PRO A 54 -19.56 7.72 -4.80
C PRO A 54 -18.95 8.75 -5.74
N ALA A 55 -18.07 8.29 -6.64
CA ALA A 55 -17.60 9.12 -7.73
C ALA A 55 -18.84 9.58 -8.48
N ALA A 56 -19.31 10.80 -8.19
CA ALA A 56 -20.12 11.50 -9.15
C ALA A 56 -19.25 11.52 -10.39
N SER A 57 -19.71 10.92 -11.49
CA SER A 57 -19.09 11.16 -12.80
C SER A 57 -19.11 12.66 -12.97
N ASP A 58 -18.01 13.26 -12.60
CA ASP A 58 -17.85 14.67 -12.40
C ASP A 58 -17.57 15.24 -13.78
N ALA A 59 -18.01 16.47 -14.01
CA ALA A 59 -17.79 17.15 -15.29
C ALA A 59 -16.30 17.15 -15.71
N ASN A 60 -15.38 16.92 -14.76
CA ASN A 60 -13.96 16.72 -15.00
C ASN A 60 -13.65 15.41 -15.76
N ASP A 61 -14.19 14.29 -15.33
CA ASP A 61 -14.03 12.99 -15.99
C ASP A 61 -14.53 13.02 -17.44
N ASP A 62 -15.65 13.69 -17.68
CA ASP A 62 -16.20 13.86 -19.03
C ASP A 62 -15.30 14.76 -19.90
N ARG A 63 -14.73 15.82 -19.33
CA ARG A 63 -13.74 16.66 -20.02
C ARG A 63 -12.47 15.87 -20.36
N LEU A 64 -11.96 15.06 -19.44
CA LEU A 64 -10.76 14.24 -19.67
C LEU A 64 -10.97 13.19 -20.77
N ARG A 65 -12.17 12.62 -20.87
CA ARG A 65 -12.53 11.70 -21.96
C ARG A 65 -12.56 12.39 -23.32
N LEU A 66 -13.01 13.65 -23.38
CA LEU A 66 -13.05 14.46 -24.59
C LEU A 66 -11.66 14.94 -25.02
N ASP A 67 -10.80 15.30 -24.06
CA ASP A 67 -9.45 15.81 -24.30
C ASP A 67 -8.40 14.68 -24.49
N ARG A 68 -8.82 13.42 -24.67
CA ARG A 68 -7.91 12.28 -24.80
C ARG A 68 -7.11 12.36 -26.10
N PRO A 69 -5.75 12.36 -26.05
CA PRO A 69 -4.91 12.42 -27.25
C PRO A 69 -5.08 11.18 -28.15
N PRO A 70 -4.84 11.32 -29.47
CA PRO A 70 -5.12 10.26 -30.45
C PRO A 70 -4.26 8.99 -30.29
N HIS A 71 -3.18 9.03 -29.51
CA HIS A 71 -2.30 7.87 -29.28
C HIS A 71 -2.71 7.04 -28.04
N TRP A 72 -3.83 7.36 -27.39
CA TRP A 72 -4.32 6.69 -26.17
C TRP A 72 -5.47 5.71 -26.45
N GLY A 73 -5.53 5.13 -27.66
CA GLY A 73 -6.57 4.20 -28.11
C GLY A 73 -5.97 2.90 -28.63
#